data_AF-A0A6G8B1R6-F1
#
_entry.id   AF-A0A6G8B1R6-F1
#
_cell.length_a   1.000
_cell.length_b   1.000
_cell.length_c   1.000
_cell.angle_alpha   90.00
_cell.angle_beta   90.00
_cell.angle_gamma   90.00
#
_symmetry.space_group_name_H-M   'P 1'
#
loop_
_entity.id
_entity.type
_entity.pdbx_description
1 polymer ?
#
loop_
_entity_poly.entity_id
_entity_poly.type
_entity_poly.pdbx_seq_one_letter_code
_entity_poly.pdbx_strand_id
1 'polypeptide(L)' 'MKIKKSITINATSTTEDGKTIATFYASISGDGAGTNTSMNVADQELYEVNKSIVREDKAAFDKFVYEVEDDNN' A
#
# COMPACT_ATOMS: atom_id res chain seq x y z
N MET A 1 -21.34 20.35 13.66
CA MET A 1 -20.59 19.08 13.76
C MET A 1 -19.92 18.83 12.42
N LYS A 2 -18.60 18.58 12.39
CA LYS A 2 -17.90 18.18 11.16
C LYS A 2 -17.51 16.72 11.31
N ILE A 3 -18.01 15.88 10.41
CA ILE A 3 -17.63 14.46 10.32
C ILE A 3 -16.54 14.37 9.28
N LYS A 4 -15.41 13.75 9.63
CA LYS A 4 -14.31 13.43 8.71
C LYS A 4 -14.20 11.91 8.61
N LYS A 5 -14.09 11.39 7.39
CA LYS A 5 -13.84 9.98 7.11
C LYS A 5 -12.41 9.84 6.59
N SER A 6 -11.71 8.80 7.01
CA SER A 6 -10.40 8.44 6.47
C SER A 6 -10.30 6.93 6.41
N ILE A 7 -9.63 6.41 5.38
CA ILE A 7 -9.36 4.98 5.23
C ILE A 7 -7.85 4.77 5.22
N THR A 8 -7.39 3.80 6.00
CA THR A 8 -6.00 3.39 6.04
C THR A 8 -5.89 1.97 5.52
N ILE A 9 -5.01 1.76 4.54
CA ILE A 9 -4.78 0.47 3.89
C ILE A 9 -3.33 0.07 4.16
N ASN A 10 -3.12 -1.14 4.65
CA ASN A 10 -1.80 -1.71 4.89
C ASN A 10 -1.67 -3.01 4.11
N ALA A 11 -0.56 -3.19 3.41
CA ALA A 11 -0.21 -4.44 2.77
C ALA A 11 1.25 -4.80 3.06
N THR A 12 1.58 -6.07 2.93
CA THR A 12 2.93 -6.57 3.18
C THR A 12 3.26 -7.61 2.14
N SER A 13 4.38 -7.43 1.46
CA SER A 13 4.96 -8.42 0.56
C SER A 13 5.84 -9.36 1.37
N THR A 14 5.57 -10.66 1.28
CA THR A 14 6.30 -11.70 2.01
C THR A 14 6.83 -12.74 1.04
N THR A 15 8.00 -13.33 1.33
CA THR A 15 8.48 -14.52 0.63
C THR A 15 7.58 -15.73 0.93
N GLU A 16 7.70 -16.81 0.15
CA GLU A 16 7.04 -18.10 0.45
C GLU A 16 7.39 -18.62 1.86
N ASP A 17 8.59 -18.31 2.35
CA ASP A 17 9.07 -18.64 3.70
C ASP A 17 8.50 -17.72 4.80
N GLY A 18 7.64 -16.76 4.45
CA GLY A 18 7.00 -15.83 5.39
C GLY A 18 7.87 -14.65 5.83
N LYS A 19 8.99 -14.38 5.17
CA LYS A 19 9.82 -13.21 5.49
C LYS A 19 9.27 -11.96 4.81
N THR A 20 9.10 -10.89 5.56
CA THR A 20 8.68 -9.59 5.01
C THR A 20 9.78 -8.98 4.13
N ILE A 21 9.44 -8.73 2.87
CA ILE A 21 10.31 -8.07 1.89
C ILE A 21 10.06 -6.57 1.93
N ALA A 22 8.79 -6.17 1.85
CA ALA A 22 8.37 -4.78 1.85
C ALA A 22 7.00 -4.61 2.49
N THR A 23 6.74 -3.42 3.01
CA THR A 23 5.45 -3.00 3.56
C THR A 23 4.92 -1.83 2.74
N PHE A 24 3.62 -1.82 2.52
CA PHE A 24 2.91 -0.77 1.81
C PHE A 24 1.86 -0.16 2.72
N TYR A 25 1.75 1.15 2.66
CA TYR A 25 0.83 1.93 3.46
C TYR A 25 0.14 2.96 2.57
N ALA A 26 -1.17 3.09 2.73
CA ALA A 26 -1.94 4.15 2.10
C ALA A 26 -2.94 4.76 3.07
N SER A 27 -3.17 6.06 2.91
CA SER A 27 -4.15 6.82 3.67
C SER A 27 -4.95 7.69 2.72
N ILE A 28 -6.25 7.42 2.65
CA ILE A 28 -7.23 8.14 1.84
C ILE A 28 -8.02 9.05 2.79
N SER A 29 -7.95 10.37 2.60
CA SER A 29 -8.73 11.30 3.39
C SER A 29 -10.01 11.72 2.66
N GLY A 30 -11.15 11.63 3.34
CA GLY A 30 -12.46 12.04 2.80
C GLY A 30 -12.69 13.56 2.84
N ASP A 31 -11.66 14.36 3.15
CA ASP A 31 -11.73 15.82 3.12
C ASP A 31 -11.04 16.44 1.90
N GLY A 32 -10.72 15.63 0.89
CA GLY A 32 -10.09 16.08 -0.34
C GLY A 32 -8.61 16.43 -0.20
N ALA A 33 -7.97 16.08 0.94
CA ALA A 33 -6.52 16.23 1.11
C ALA A 33 -5.71 15.18 0.32
N GLY A 34 -6.38 14.33 -0.44
CA GLY A 34 -5.81 13.38 -1.39
C GLY A 34 -5.33 12.09 -0.73
N THR A 35 -4.88 11.18 -1.58
CA THR A 35 -4.38 9.88 -1.19
C THR A 35 -2.88 9.90 -0.99
N ASN A 36 -2.42 9.45 0.18
CA ASN A 36 -1.01 9.32 0.51
C ASN A 36 -0.63 7.84 0.46
N THR A 37 0.28 7.46 -0.44
CA THR A 37 0.84 6.10 -0.52
C THR A 37 2.32 6.12 -0.17
N SER A 38 2.78 5.16 0.61
CA SER A 38 4.19 4.98 0.96
C SER A 38 4.55 3.50 0.95
N MET A 39 5.81 3.22 0.62
CA MET A 39 6.37 1.88 0.61
C MET A 39 7.67 1.89 1.42
N ASN A 40 7.86 0.89 2.25
CA ASN A 40 9.08 0.68 3.00
C ASN A 40 9.63 -0.72 2.71
N VAL A 41 10.86 -0.79 2.22
CA VAL A 41 11.58 -2.05 2.03
C VAL A 41 12.18 -2.45 3.36
N ALA A 42 11.77 -3.62 3.87
CA ALA A 42 12.24 -4.14 5.16
C ALA A 42 13.59 -4.85 5.02
N ASP A 43 13.80 -5.54 3.90
CA ASP A 43 15.04 -6.27 3.60
C ASP A 43 15.45 -6.01 2.14
N GLN A 44 16.56 -5.29 1.98
CA GLN A 44 17.08 -4.90 0.67
C GLN A 44 17.56 -6.10 -0.14
N GLU A 45 18.16 -7.11 0.49
CA GLU A 45 18.70 -8.28 -0.20
C GLU A 45 17.56 -9.17 -0.72
N LEU A 46 16.55 -9.40 0.12
CA LEU A 46 15.32 -10.07 -0.29
C LEU A 46 14.59 -9.28 -1.37
N TYR A 47 14.55 -7.95 -1.28
CA TYR A 47 13.93 -7.12 -2.30
C TYR A 47 14.63 -7.28 -3.64
N GLU A 48 15.97 -7.25 -3.68
CA GLU A 48 16.76 -7.40 -4.91
C GLU A 48 16.48 -8.73 -5.63
N VAL A 49 16.35 -9.82 -4.88
CA VAL A 49 16.02 -11.15 -5.43
C VAL A 49 14.56 -11.26 -5.86
N ASN A 50 13.64 -10.60 -5.15
CA ASN A 50 12.19 -10.71 -5.35
C ASN A 50 11.56 -9.46 -5.99
N LYS A 51 12.36 -8.64 -6.70
CA LYS A 51 11.90 -7.36 -7.28
C LYS A 51 10.65 -7.48 -8.14
N SER A 52 10.50 -8.58 -8.88
CA SER A 52 9.31 -8.84 -9.71
C SER A 52 8.05 -8.93 -8.85
N ILE A 53 8.09 -9.79 -7.82
CA ILE A 53 6.98 -10.00 -6.89
C ILE A 53 6.60 -8.69 -6.20
N VAL A 54 7.58 -7.97 -5.66
CA VAL A 54 7.29 -6.72 -4.95
C VAL A 54 6.70 -5.64 -5.87
N ARG A 55 7.07 -5.63 -7.15
CA ARG A 55 6.46 -4.72 -8.15
C ARG A 55 5.03 -5.12 -8.49
N GLU A 56 4.76 -6.41 -8.62
CA GLU A 56 3.40 -6.93 -8.83
C GLU A 56 2.51 -6.62 -7.62
N ASP A 57 3.00 -6.89 -6.42
CA ASP A 57 2.32 -6.56 -5.16
C ASP A 57 2.04 -5.07 -5.04
N LYS A 58 3.03 -4.22 -5.40
CA LYS A 58 2.84 -2.77 -5.42
C LYS A 58 1.77 -2.36 -6.42
N ALA A 59 1.76 -2.91 -7.63
CA ALA A 59 0.75 -2.58 -8.63
C ALA A 59 -0.66 -3.01 -8.19
N ALA A 60 -0.78 -4.18 -7.55
CA ALA A 60 -2.04 -4.64 -6.96
C ALA A 60 -2.49 -3.74 -5.81
N PHE A 61 -1.56 -3.32 -4.95
CA PHE A 61 -1.82 -2.37 -3.87
C PHE A 61 -2.29 -1.02 -4.40
N ASP A 62 -1.55 -0.43 -5.36
CA ASP A 62 -1.91 0.86 -5.96
C ASP A 62 -3.31 0.79 -6.61
N LYS A 63 -3.61 -0.30 -7.33
CA LYS A 63 -4.94 -0.53 -7.92
C LYS A 63 -6.05 -0.57 -6.87
N PHE A 64 -5.83 -1.31 -5.78
CA PHE A 64 -6.80 -1.38 -4.69
C PHE A 64 -6.99 -0.01 -4.00
N VAL A 65 -5.91 0.75 -3.82
CA VAL A 65 -5.97 2.10 -3.27
C VAL A 65 -6.83 3.01 -4.15
N TYR A 66 -6.64 2.98 -5.48
CA TYR A 66 -7.44 3.78 -6.41
C TYR A 66 -8.92 3.36 -6.43
N GLU A 67 -9.21 2.06 -6.40
CA GLU A 67 -10.60 1.57 -6.31
C GLU A 67 -11.29 2.09 -5.03
N VAL A 68 -10.58 2.08 -3.90
CA VAL A 68 -11.11 2.61 -2.64
C VAL A 68 -11.22 4.14 -2.68
N GLU A 69 -10.31 4.85 -3.33
CA GLU A 69 -10.38 6.30 -3.49
C GLU A 69 -11.60 6.70 -4.33
N ASP A 70 -11.84 6.03 -5.46
CA ASP A 70 -12.98 6.25 -6.34
C ASP A 70 -14.31 5.94 -5.61
N ASP A 71 -14.37 4.88 -4.81
CA ASP A 71 -15.56 4.55 -3.99
C ASP A 71 -15.82 5.56 -2.85
N ASN A 72 -14.81 6.34 -2.44
CA ASN A 72 -14.94 7.33 -1.35
C ASN A 72 -15.23 8.76 -1.83
N ASN A 73 -15.19 9.02 -3.14
CA ASN A 73 -15.39 10.35 -3.73
C ASN A 73 -16.79 10.49 -4.35
#